data_AF-A0A4Q5YXL3-F1
#
_entry.id   AF-A0A4Q5YXL3-F1
#
_cell.length_a   1.000
_cell.length_b   1.000
_cell.length_c   1.000
_cell.angle_alpha   90.00
_cell.angle_beta   90.00
_cell.angle_gamma   90.00
#
_symmetry.space_group_name_H-M   'P 1'
#
loop_
_entity.id
_entity.type
_entity.pdbx_description
1 polymer ?
#
loop_
_entity_poly.entity_id
_entity_poly.type
_entity_poly.pdbx_seq_one_letter_code
_entity_poly.pdbx_strand_id
1 'polypeptide(L)'
;MKIKHAYAKLLFRLFIILAIPFAGHAQKTKTANQPVYGKYGCTASRFSGGQIEYTPKGSFVIKANGTYTYYGFKEPSNGKFTVDKDGNLLFTGGYFNGGKAEKIDRPNKFFLTAPGISEHRWTCGLVN
;
A
#
# COMPACT_ATOMS: atom_id res chain seq x y z
N MET A 1 29.18 52.25 51.69
CA MET A 1 29.96 51.21 50.99
C MET A 1 29.57 49.84 51.53
N LYS A 2 28.72 49.08 50.79
CA LYS A 2 28.55 47.61 50.82
C LYS A 2 27.41 47.25 49.84
N ILE A 3 27.76 47.27 48.56
CA ILE A 3 27.05 46.60 47.47
C ILE A 3 27.30 45.11 47.70
N LYS A 4 26.25 44.25 47.71
CA LYS A 4 26.32 42.79 47.46
C LYS A 4 25.00 42.07 47.80
N HIS A 5 23.87 42.39 47.15
CA HIS A 5 22.64 41.57 47.30
C HIS A 5 21.82 41.42 45.99
N ALA A 6 22.45 41.54 44.82
CA ALA A 6 21.71 41.53 43.54
C ALA A 6 22.20 40.48 42.51
N TYR A 7 22.87 39.41 42.92
CA TYR A 7 23.42 38.41 41.98
C TYR A 7 23.03 36.96 42.27
N ALA A 8 22.05 36.71 43.15
CA ALA A 8 21.67 35.34 43.54
C ALA A 8 20.33 34.86 42.96
N LYS A 9 19.62 35.68 42.18
CA LYS A 9 18.31 35.32 41.58
C LYS A 9 18.26 35.38 40.06
N LEU A 10 19.41 35.53 39.40
CA LEU A 10 19.51 35.64 37.93
C LEU A 10 20.26 34.48 37.27
N LEU A 11 20.41 33.34 37.96
CA LEU A 11 21.07 32.15 37.43
C LEU A 11 20.19 30.90 37.41
N PHE A 12 18.88 31.05 37.63
CA PHE A 12 17.92 29.94 37.61
C PHE A 12 16.85 30.07 36.50
N ARG A 13 17.19 30.75 35.40
CA ARG A 13 16.30 30.92 34.23
C ARG A 13 16.99 30.72 32.87
N LEU A 14 18.14 30.04 32.84
CA LEU A 14 18.97 29.94 31.65
C LEU A 14 19.45 28.50 31.35
N PHE A 15 18.64 27.50 31.70
CA PHE A 15 18.94 26.09 31.47
C PHE A 15 17.70 25.28 31.00
N ILE A 16 16.84 25.87 30.17
CA ILE A 16 15.74 25.17 29.48
C ILE A 16 15.72 25.57 27.99
N ILE A 17 16.91 25.61 27.36
CA ILE A 17 17.05 25.81 25.90
C ILE A 17 18.20 24.94 25.41
N LEU A 18 18.21 23.63 25.70
CA LEU A 18 19.20 22.74 25.09
C LEU A 18 18.83 21.24 25.11
N ALA A 19 17.55 20.92 24.94
CA ALA A 19 17.15 19.53 24.71
C ALA A 19 15.81 19.53 23.97
N ILE A 20 15.87 19.42 22.64
CA ILE A 20 15.06 18.57 21.75
C ILE A 20 15.54 18.91 20.31
N PRO A 21 16.62 18.31 19.79
CA PRO A 21 16.64 17.90 18.41
C PRO A 21 16.04 16.48 18.34
N PHE A 22 15.37 16.12 17.25
CA PHE A 22 14.64 14.84 17.04
C PHE A 22 13.18 14.81 17.51
N ALA A 23 12.37 15.78 17.06
CA ALA A 23 11.01 15.43 16.64
C ALA A 23 11.07 15.03 15.15
N GLY A 24 10.68 13.79 14.87
CA GLY A 24 10.99 13.05 13.66
C GLY A 24 10.59 13.74 12.36
N HIS A 25 11.46 13.62 11.37
CA HIS A 25 11.06 13.65 9.97
C HIS A 25 10.12 12.48 9.73
N ALA A 26 8.81 12.68 9.95
CA ALA A 26 7.80 11.84 9.35
C ALA A 26 7.83 12.10 7.84
N GLN A 27 8.72 11.39 7.13
CA GLN A 27 8.67 11.31 5.67
C GLN A 27 7.35 10.60 5.31
N LYS A 28 6.25 11.35 5.25
CA LYS A 28 5.12 10.98 4.38
C LYS A 28 5.58 11.25 2.95
N THR A 29 6.43 10.39 2.41
CA THR A 29 6.53 10.21 0.97
C THR A 29 5.21 9.57 0.53
N LYS A 30 4.22 10.44 0.30
CA LYS A 30 2.96 10.09 -0.36
C LYS A 30 3.29 9.88 -1.86
N THR A 31 4.13 8.89 -2.15
CA THR A 31 4.60 8.61 -3.51
C THR A 31 3.56 7.77 -4.21
N ALA A 32 2.93 8.40 -5.21
CA ALA A 32 1.99 7.87 -6.19
C ALA A 32 0.84 7.01 -5.63
N ASN A 33 -0.30 7.67 -5.36
CA ASN A 33 -1.57 6.96 -5.18
C ASN A 33 -1.96 6.16 -6.44
N GLN A 34 -1.37 6.44 -7.61
CA GLN A 34 -1.75 5.78 -8.84
C GLN A 34 -0.97 4.47 -9.09
N PRO A 35 -1.65 3.38 -9.45
CA PRO A 35 -1.02 2.14 -9.88
C PRO A 35 -0.27 2.33 -11.20
N VAL A 36 0.87 1.65 -11.36
CA VAL A 36 1.55 1.56 -12.66
C VAL A 36 0.72 0.70 -13.61
N TYR A 37 0.47 1.19 -14.82
CA TYR A 37 -0.17 0.38 -15.87
C TYR A 37 0.75 -0.75 -16.31
N GLY A 38 0.23 -1.96 -16.40
CA GLY A 38 1.05 -3.14 -16.70
C GLY A 38 0.44 -4.43 -16.17
N LYS A 39 1.27 -5.47 -16.17
CA LYS A 39 0.91 -6.84 -15.79
C LYS A 39 1.15 -7.07 -14.30
N TYR A 40 0.16 -7.62 -13.61
CA TYR A 40 0.20 -7.98 -12.20
C TYR A 40 0.03 -9.49 -12.05
N GLY A 41 1.07 -10.17 -11.56
CA GLY A 41 1.03 -11.60 -11.26
C GLY A 41 0.40 -11.84 -9.89
N CYS A 42 -0.52 -12.80 -9.79
CA CYS A 42 -1.29 -13.07 -8.59
C CYS A 42 -0.98 -14.44 -8.00
N THR A 43 -0.94 -14.51 -6.68
CA THR A 43 -0.74 -15.74 -5.90
C THR A 43 -1.73 -15.80 -4.75
N ALA A 44 -2.27 -16.98 -4.49
CA ALA A 44 -2.89 -17.28 -3.21
C ALA A 44 -1.83 -17.91 -2.29
N SER A 45 -1.97 -17.69 -0.99
CA SER A 45 -1.09 -18.31 0.02
C SER A 45 -1.94 -18.93 1.11
N ARG A 46 -1.58 -20.13 1.55
CA ARG A 46 -2.25 -20.84 2.64
C ARG A 46 -1.19 -21.36 3.62
N PHE A 47 -1.46 -21.23 4.91
CA PHE A 47 -0.68 -21.91 5.93
C PHE A 47 -1.24 -23.32 6.13
N SER A 48 -0.39 -24.34 6.00
CA SER A 48 -0.76 -25.75 6.09
C SER A 48 0.42 -26.54 6.68
N GLY A 49 0.18 -27.29 7.75
CA GLY A 49 1.19 -28.21 8.31
C GLY A 49 2.51 -27.56 8.72
N GLY A 50 2.51 -26.30 9.16
CA GLY A 50 3.74 -25.58 9.56
C GLY A 50 4.47 -24.86 8.41
N GLN A 51 3.96 -24.94 7.18
CA GLN A 51 4.56 -24.30 6.00
C GLN A 51 3.58 -23.35 5.31
N ILE A 52 4.12 -22.42 4.52
CA ILE A 52 3.32 -21.55 3.65
C ILE A 52 3.35 -22.13 2.24
N GLU A 53 2.20 -22.55 1.75
CA GLU A 53 2.00 -22.97 0.37
C GLU A 53 1.58 -21.77 -0.47
N TYR A 54 2.18 -21.63 -1.66
CA TYR A 54 1.84 -20.59 -2.63
C TYR A 54 1.26 -21.21 -3.89
N THR A 55 0.08 -20.75 -4.30
CA THR A 55 -0.59 -21.22 -5.51
C THR A 55 -0.66 -20.06 -6.53
N PRO A 56 -0.06 -20.18 -7.72
CA PRO A 56 -0.23 -19.21 -8.79
C PRO A 56 -1.69 -19.09 -9.22
N LYS A 57 -2.16 -17.86 -9.44
CA LYS A 57 -3.55 -17.54 -9.85
C LYS A 57 -3.59 -16.76 -11.16
N GLY A 58 -2.57 -16.93 -12.00
CA GLY A 58 -2.43 -16.19 -13.24
C GLY A 58 -2.04 -14.73 -13.02
N SER A 59 -2.48 -13.87 -13.94
CA SER A 59 -2.13 -12.45 -13.93
C SER A 59 -3.25 -11.60 -14.51
N PHE A 60 -3.29 -10.32 -14.15
CA PHE A 60 -4.14 -9.35 -14.84
C PHE A 60 -3.32 -8.17 -15.37
N VAL A 61 -3.74 -7.61 -16.49
CA VAL A 61 -3.11 -6.44 -17.10
C VAL A 61 -4.08 -5.28 -17.00
N ILE A 62 -3.65 -4.14 -16.45
CA ILE A 62 -4.42 -2.89 -16.48
C ILE A 62 -3.84 -1.93 -17.51
N LYS A 63 -4.72 -1.22 -18.22
CA LYS A 63 -4.37 -0.27 -19.27
C LYS A 63 -4.85 1.14 -18.93
N ALA A 64 -4.19 2.15 -19.49
CA ALA A 64 -4.51 3.56 -19.25
C ALA A 64 -5.95 3.95 -19.64
N ASN A 65 -6.59 3.19 -20.52
CA ASN A 65 -7.98 3.41 -20.93
C ASN A 65 -9.02 2.85 -19.93
N GLY A 66 -8.61 2.42 -18.73
CA GLY A 66 -9.51 1.89 -17.71
C GLY A 66 -9.98 0.45 -17.96
N THR A 67 -9.35 -0.29 -18.87
CA THR A 67 -9.66 -1.71 -19.12
C THR A 67 -8.67 -2.63 -18.43
N TYR A 68 -9.14 -3.82 -18.04
CA TYR A 68 -8.28 -4.90 -17.58
C TYR A 68 -8.55 -6.20 -18.32
N THR A 69 -7.53 -7.05 -18.40
CA THR A 69 -7.62 -8.42 -18.92
C THR A 69 -6.99 -9.38 -17.92
N TYR A 70 -7.72 -10.41 -17.52
CA TYR A 70 -7.25 -11.48 -16.64
C TYR A 70 -6.90 -12.74 -17.44
N TYR A 71 -5.71 -13.28 -17.18
CA TYR A 71 -5.08 -14.41 -17.88
C TYR A 71 -4.90 -15.62 -16.95
N GLY A 72 -5.94 -16.01 -16.22
CA GLY A 72 -5.95 -17.23 -15.40
C GLY A 72 -6.70 -18.42 -16.01
N PHE A 73 -7.29 -18.24 -17.19
CA PHE A 73 -8.03 -19.27 -17.91
C PHE A 73 -7.48 -19.44 -19.33
N LYS A 74 -7.96 -20.47 -20.03
CA LYS A 74 -7.67 -20.67 -21.46
C LYS A 74 -8.10 -19.45 -22.30
N GLU A 75 -9.27 -18.91 -22.00
CA GLU A 75 -9.77 -17.67 -22.61
C GLU A 75 -9.64 -16.50 -21.63
N PRO A 76 -8.98 -15.39 -22.01
CA PRO A 76 -8.84 -14.24 -21.12
C PRO A 76 -10.19 -13.61 -20.77
N SER A 77 -10.36 -13.20 -19.51
CA SER A 77 -11.55 -12.49 -19.05
C SER A 77 -11.31 -10.99 -19.04
N ASN A 78 -12.21 -10.21 -19.65
CA ASN A 78 -12.04 -8.77 -19.81
C ASN A 78 -13.04 -7.99 -18.98
N GLY A 79 -12.62 -6.84 -18.46
CA GLY A 79 -13.49 -5.90 -17.77
C GLY A 79 -12.90 -4.51 -17.70
N LYS A 80 -13.44 -3.70 -16.79
CA LYS A 80 -13.01 -2.33 -16.52
C LYS A 80 -12.55 -2.19 -15.08
N PHE A 81 -11.76 -1.14 -14.84
CA PHE A 81 -11.39 -0.74 -13.50
C PHE A 81 -11.44 0.78 -13.35
N THR A 82 -11.56 1.23 -12.11
CA THR A 82 -11.32 2.61 -11.70
C THR A 82 -10.32 2.62 -10.55
N VAL A 83 -9.70 3.78 -10.30
CA VAL A 83 -8.79 3.98 -9.17
C VAL A 83 -9.47 4.87 -8.16
N ASP A 84 -9.62 4.41 -6.91
CA ASP A 84 -10.20 5.23 -5.85
C ASP A 84 -9.19 6.24 -5.28
N LYS A 85 -9.64 7.07 -4.34
CA LYS A 85 -8.81 8.12 -3.70
C LYS A 85 -7.57 7.56 -2.99
N ASP A 86 -7.61 6.31 -2.54
CA ASP A 86 -6.54 5.65 -1.80
C ASP A 86 -5.60 4.87 -2.73
N GLY A 87 -5.94 4.80 -4.02
CA GLY A 87 -5.16 4.13 -5.04
C GLY A 87 -5.56 2.67 -5.26
N ASN A 88 -6.69 2.23 -4.70
CA ASN A 88 -7.18 0.87 -4.90
C ASN A 88 -7.81 0.74 -6.28
N LEU A 89 -7.73 -0.45 -6.85
CA LEU A 89 -8.42 -0.80 -8.08
C LEU A 89 -9.84 -1.30 -7.74
N LEU A 90 -10.86 -0.70 -8.32
CA LEU A 90 -12.26 -1.16 -8.23
C LEU A 90 -12.68 -1.75 -9.57
N PHE A 91 -13.07 -3.02 -9.61
CA PHE A 91 -13.32 -3.75 -10.85
C PHE A 91 -14.80 -3.89 -11.18
N THR A 92 -15.12 -3.76 -12.48
CA THR A 92 -16.45 -4.00 -13.03
C THR A 92 -16.36 -4.84 -14.30
N GLY A 93 -17.28 -5.81 -14.45
CA GLY A 93 -17.26 -6.81 -15.51
C GLY A 93 -16.09 -7.81 -15.40
N GLY A 94 -16.10 -8.83 -16.25
CA GLY A 94 -15.10 -9.89 -16.27
C GLY A 94 -15.05 -10.73 -14.99
N TYR A 95 -13.94 -11.44 -14.80
CA TYR A 95 -13.75 -12.38 -13.69
C TYR A 95 -13.68 -11.70 -12.32
N PHE A 96 -13.17 -10.47 -12.26
CA PHE A 96 -13.09 -9.70 -11.02
C PHE A 96 -14.29 -8.79 -10.81
N ASN A 97 -15.43 -9.01 -11.47
CA ASN A 97 -16.61 -8.14 -11.33
C ASN A 97 -17.03 -7.97 -9.87
N GLY A 98 -17.12 -6.71 -9.41
CA GLY A 98 -17.44 -6.39 -8.01
C GLY A 98 -16.26 -6.58 -7.04
N GLY A 99 -15.07 -6.87 -7.55
CA GLY A 99 -13.85 -7.03 -6.78
C GLY A 99 -13.08 -5.74 -6.53
N LYS A 100 -12.11 -5.83 -5.63
CA LYS A 100 -11.21 -4.74 -5.24
C LYS A 100 -9.78 -5.25 -5.11
N ALA A 101 -8.82 -4.57 -5.74
CA ALA A 101 -7.41 -4.68 -5.41
C ALA A 101 -7.03 -3.54 -4.45
N GLU A 102 -6.91 -3.87 -3.17
CA GLU A 102 -6.51 -2.94 -2.12
C GLU A 102 -5.00 -2.77 -2.10
N LYS A 103 -4.51 -1.51 -2.10
CA LYS A 103 -3.08 -1.24 -1.98
C LYS A 103 -2.56 -1.75 -0.65
N ILE A 104 -1.37 -2.30 -0.68
CA ILE A 104 -0.62 -2.64 0.52
C ILE A 104 0.54 -1.67 0.72
N ASP A 105 1.26 -1.82 1.81
CA ASP A 105 2.44 -1.03 2.20
C ASP A 105 3.67 -1.18 1.26
N ARG A 106 3.46 -1.69 0.04
CA ARG A 106 4.49 -1.90 -0.98
C ARG A 106 4.02 -1.34 -2.33
N PRO A 107 4.93 -0.71 -3.10
CA PRO A 107 4.59 -0.13 -4.39
C PRO A 107 4.10 -1.20 -5.37
N ASN A 108 3.07 -0.87 -6.15
CA ASN A 108 2.48 -1.72 -7.19
C ASN A 108 2.19 -3.15 -6.72
N LYS A 109 1.73 -3.27 -5.48
CA LYS A 109 1.31 -4.53 -4.89
C LYS A 109 -0.05 -4.37 -4.23
N PHE A 110 -0.88 -5.39 -4.38
CA PHE A 110 -2.28 -5.37 -4.00
C PHE A 110 -2.68 -6.65 -3.29
N PHE A 111 -3.64 -6.50 -2.39
CA PHE A 111 -4.50 -7.58 -1.98
C PHE A 111 -5.79 -7.56 -2.82
N LEU A 112 -6.00 -8.59 -3.61
CA LEU A 112 -7.15 -8.73 -4.49
C LEU A 112 -8.22 -9.62 -3.85
N THR A 113 -9.44 -9.11 -3.82
CA THR A 113 -10.65 -9.85 -3.44
C THR A 113 -11.71 -9.65 -4.51
N ALA A 114 -12.50 -10.68 -4.81
CA ALA A 114 -13.63 -10.60 -5.74
C ALA A 114 -14.62 -11.74 -5.44
N PRO A 115 -15.91 -11.59 -5.78
CA PRO A 115 -16.88 -12.68 -5.63
C PRO A 115 -16.48 -13.99 -6.31
N GLY A 116 -15.78 -13.92 -7.44
CA GLY A 116 -15.29 -15.09 -8.18
C GLY A 116 -14.02 -15.74 -7.60
N ILE A 117 -13.43 -15.17 -6.56
CA ILE A 117 -12.20 -15.65 -5.91
C ILE A 117 -12.62 -16.41 -4.63
N SER A 118 -12.41 -17.73 -4.62
CA SER A 118 -12.82 -18.61 -3.51
C SER A 118 -11.86 -18.54 -2.32
N GLU A 119 -10.58 -18.26 -2.55
CA GLU A 119 -9.65 -17.96 -1.47
C GLU A 119 -9.94 -16.57 -0.92
N HIS A 120 -9.93 -16.35 0.40
CA HIS A 120 -10.31 -15.04 0.95
C HIS A 120 -9.55 -13.83 0.37
N ARG A 121 -8.37 -14.03 -0.24
CA ARG A 121 -7.55 -12.98 -0.84
C ARG A 121 -6.43 -13.53 -1.72
N TRP A 122 -6.12 -12.85 -2.82
CA TRP A 122 -4.88 -13.05 -3.57
C TRP A 122 -3.90 -11.89 -3.31
N THR A 123 -2.61 -12.16 -3.39
CA THR A 123 -1.57 -11.13 -3.42
C THR A 123 -1.10 -10.96 -4.85
N CYS A 124 -1.23 -9.75 -5.39
CA CYS A 124 -0.88 -9.43 -6.77
C CYS A 124 0.20 -8.35 -6.81
N GLY A 125 1.25 -8.52 -7.62
CA GLY A 125 2.34 -7.55 -7.77
C GLY A 125 2.71 -7.34 -9.23
N LEU A 126 3.16 -6.12 -9.56
CA LEU A 126 3.64 -5.79 -10.90
C LEU A 126 4.79 -6.72 -11.30
N VAL A 127 4.71 -7.26 -12.52
CA VAL A 127 5.72 -8.14 -13.12
C VAL A 127 6.34 -7.36 -14.28
N ASN A 128 7.67 -7.22 -14.26
CA ASN A 128 8.44 -6.64 -15.35
C ASN A 128 8.63 -7.64 -16.48
#